data_AF-A0A819GNV9-F1
#
_entry.id   AF-A0A819GNV9-F1
#
_cell.length_a   1.000
_cell.length_b   1.000
_cell.length_c   1.000
_cell.angle_alpha   90.00
_cell.angle_beta   90.00
_cell.angle_gamma   90.00
#
_symmetry.space_group_name_H-M   'P 1'
#
loop_
_entity.id
_entity.type
_entity.pdbx_description
1 polymer ?
#
loop_
_entity_poly.entity_id
_entity_poly.type
_entity_poly.pdbx_seq_one_letter_code
_entity_poly.pdbx_strand_id
1 'polypeptide(L)'
;SLGRLMIHRNDGLVPLVAASVGIAKYEQAFRSIVWRFDQIPKRDQGAYETHLFECTMSIPSCDPIPEKYEPIADVEYSMSQAFFSHCQIHSVVVPNPEETPEKWIRPKSQFTITIDIEYAFKEEEKKDFAPIEIDMKEQPIIPSETEN
;
A
#
# COMPACT_ATOMS: atom_id res chain seq x y z
N SER A 1 -1.00 -15.58 7.01
CA SER A 1 -2.04 -14.81 6.31
C SER A 1 -1.77 -13.32 6.51
N LEU A 2 -1.87 -12.51 5.44
CA LEU A 2 -1.51 -11.08 5.41
C LEU A 2 -2.11 -10.27 6.57
N GLY A 3 -3.35 -10.55 6.96
CA GLY A 3 -3.98 -9.85 8.10
C GLY A 3 -3.27 -10.02 9.44
N ARG A 4 -2.63 -11.18 9.69
CA ARG A 4 -1.81 -11.38 10.90
C ARG A 4 -0.55 -10.52 10.86
N LEU A 5 0.08 -10.41 9.69
CA LEU A 5 1.29 -9.61 9.47
C LEU A 5 0.99 -8.10 9.55
N MET A 6 -0.22 -7.66 9.20
CA MET A 6 -0.60 -6.24 9.18
C MET A 6 -1.30 -5.75 10.47
N ILE A 7 -2.05 -6.60 11.19
CA ILE A 7 -2.85 -6.17 12.36
C ILE A 7 -2.18 -6.51 13.70
N HIS A 8 -1.41 -7.59 13.79
CA HIS A 8 -1.02 -8.19 15.08
C HIS A 8 0.49 -8.18 15.37
N ARG A 9 1.23 -7.19 14.86
CA ARG A 9 2.66 -7.05 15.17
C ARG A 9 2.88 -6.19 16.41
N ASN A 10 3.34 -6.84 17.48
CA ASN A 10 3.74 -6.22 18.75
C ASN A 10 5.28 -6.11 18.88
N ASP A 11 6.02 -6.41 17.81
CA ASP A 11 7.49 -6.49 17.75
C ASP A 11 8.14 -5.21 17.17
N GLY A 12 7.37 -4.14 16.95
CA GLY A 12 7.88 -2.84 16.47
C GLY A 12 8.25 -2.80 14.98
N LEU A 13 8.21 -3.93 14.26
CA LEU A 13 8.38 -3.97 12.81
C LEU A 13 7.03 -3.74 12.10
N VAL A 14 6.63 -2.48 11.98
CA VAL A 14 5.49 -2.10 11.15
C VAL A 14 5.89 -2.26 9.67
N PRO A 15 5.04 -2.87 8.82
CA PRO A 15 5.30 -2.92 7.38
C PRO A 15 5.46 -1.49 6.83
N LEU A 16 6.55 -1.28 6.10
CA LEU A 16 6.87 0.03 5.55
C LEU A 16 6.10 0.20 4.25
N VAL A 17 5.11 1.10 4.30
CA VAL A 17 4.24 1.42 3.17
C VAL A 17 4.56 2.83 2.71
N ALA A 18 4.96 2.96 1.45
CA ALA A 18 5.24 4.24 0.81
C ALA A 18 4.37 4.38 -0.43
N ALA A 19 3.62 5.47 -0.51
CA ALA A 19 2.81 5.83 -1.68
C ALA A 19 3.19 7.24 -2.11
N SER A 20 3.44 7.42 -3.40
CA SER A 20 3.76 8.72 -3.98
C SER A 20 2.59 9.71 -3.92
N VAL A 21 1.35 9.21 -4.02
CA VAL A 21 0.10 9.97 -3.97
C VAL A 21 -0.95 9.15 -3.22
N GLY A 22 -1.96 9.80 -2.66
CA GLY A 22 -3.09 9.13 -2.02
C GLY A 22 -2.70 8.45 -0.70
N ILE A 23 -3.57 7.55 -0.25
CA ILE A 23 -3.41 6.88 1.04
C ILE A 23 -3.45 5.37 0.82
N ALA A 24 -2.42 4.67 1.29
CA ALA A 24 -2.39 3.23 1.31
C ALA A 24 -2.47 2.69 2.73
N LYS A 25 -3.39 1.76 2.98
CA LYS A 25 -3.54 1.11 4.28
C LYS A 25 -4.10 -0.29 4.16
N TYR A 26 -3.84 -1.11 5.17
CA TYR A 26 -4.48 -2.42 5.26
C TYR A 26 -5.98 -2.26 5.59
N GLU A 27 -6.82 -2.94 4.84
CA GLU A 27 -8.26 -2.99 5.09
C GLU A 27 -8.72 -4.42 5.33
N GLN A 28 -9.16 -4.68 6.56
CA GLN A 28 -9.59 -6.01 6.98
C GLN A 28 -10.77 -6.54 6.16
N ALA A 29 -11.67 -5.67 5.69
CA ALA A 29 -12.81 -6.06 4.86
C ALA A 29 -12.37 -6.72 3.54
N PHE A 30 -11.28 -6.23 2.95
CA PHE A 30 -10.70 -6.76 1.71
C PHE A 30 -9.55 -7.74 1.97
N ARG A 31 -9.08 -7.82 3.22
CA ARG A 31 -7.88 -8.55 3.64
C ARG A 31 -6.65 -8.21 2.81
N SER A 32 -6.60 -6.99 2.28
CA SER A 32 -5.59 -6.51 1.35
C SER A 32 -5.12 -5.11 1.74
N ILE A 33 -3.99 -4.68 1.17
CA ILE A 33 -3.59 -3.28 1.21
C ILE A 33 -4.37 -2.56 0.11
N VAL A 34 -5.11 -1.53 0.51
CA VAL A 34 -5.92 -0.73 -0.40
C VAL A 34 -5.24 0.62 -0.55
N TRP A 35 -4.86 0.93 -1.79
CA TRP A 35 -4.32 2.22 -2.17
C TRP A 35 -5.43 3.09 -2.78
N ARG A 36 -5.84 4.14 -2.06
CA ARG A 36 -6.94 5.03 -2.46
C ARG A 36 -6.44 6.35 -3.00
N PHE A 37 -7.03 6.74 -4.12
CA PHE A 37 -6.95 8.08 -4.70
C PHE A 37 -8.29 8.78 -4.49
N ASP A 38 -8.30 9.89 -3.77
CA ASP A 38 -9.53 10.67 -3.56
C ASP A 38 -10.02 11.31 -4.86
N GLN A 39 -9.07 11.73 -5.70
CA GLN A 39 -9.32 12.31 -7.01
C GLN A 39 -8.24 11.85 -7.99
N ILE A 40 -8.66 11.47 -9.19
CA ILE A 40 -7.72 11.23 -10.30
C ILE A 40 -7.15 12.60 -10.71
N PRO A 41 -5.83 12.74 -10.88
CA PRO A 41 -5.24 13.99 -11.32
C PRO A 41 -5.84 14.45 -12.64
N LYS A 42 -6.13 15.75 -12.76
CA LYS A 42 -6.69 16.31 -13.99
C LYS A 42 -5.66 16.28 -15.11
N ARG A 43 -6.10 16.38 -16.37
CA ARG A 43 -5.24 16.30 -17.57
C ARG A 43 -4.07 17.30 -17.54
N ASP A 44 -4.28 18.45 -16.90
CA ASP A 44 -3.34 19.55 -16.69
C ASP A 44 -2.47 19.40 -15.42
N GLN A 45 -2.69 18.36 -14.62
CA GLN A 45 -2.08 18.14 -13.29
C GLN A 45 -1.43 16.76 -13.20
N GLY A 46 -0.72 16.33 -14.25
CA GLY A 46 -0.01 15.05 -14.21
C GLY A 46 -0.90 13.82 -14.39
N ALA A 47 -2.01 13.91 -15.13
CA ALA A 47 -2.83 12.74 -15.48
C ALA A 47 -2.08 11.61 -16.22
N TYR A 48 -0.87 11.91 -16.72
CA TYR A 48 0.02 10.97 -17.39
C TYR A 48 1.27 10.65 -16.57
N GLU A 49 1.34 11.11 -15.32
CA GLU A 49 2.43 10.75 -14.41
C GLU A 49 2.20 9.35 -13.84
N THR A 50 3.29 8.59 -13.79
CA THR A 50 3.29 7.29 -13.12
C THR A 50 3.38 7.50 -11.62
N HIS A 51 2.38 7.02 -10.89
CA HIS A 51 2.41 6.97 -9.44
C HIS A 51 2.94 5.62 -8.96
N LEU A 52 3.82 5.66 -7.97
CA LEU A 52 4.45 4.50 -7.35
C LEU A 52 3.83 4.20 -5.98
N PHE A 53 3.68 2.91 -5.70
CA PHE A 53 3.37 2.33 -4.40
C PHE A 53 4.39 1.24 -4.08
N GLU A 54 5.00 1.30 -2.90
CA GLU A 54 5.96 0.33 -2.40
C GLU A 54 5.52 -0.17 -1.02
N CYS A 55 5.59 -1.49 -0.82
CA CYS A 55 5.30 -2.11 0.47
C CYS A 55 6.40 -3.12 0.81
N THR A 56 7.10 -2.87 1.92
CA THR A 56 8.11 -3.78 2.45
C THR A 56 7.61 -4.42 3.74
N MET A 57 7.66 -5.74 3.81
CA MET A 57 7.25 -6.51 4.97
C MET A 57 8.30 -7.57 5.31
N SER A 58 8.68 -7.65 6.59
CA SER A 58 9.54 -8.72 7.10
C SER A 58 8.70 -9.94 7.43
N ILE A 59 9.08 -11.12 6.93
CA ILE A 59 8.42 -12.38 7.28
C ILE A 59 9.22 -13.02 8.41
N PRO A 60 8.63 -13.30 9.58
CA PRO A 60 9.33 -14.02 10.65
C PRO A 60 9.80 -15.39 10.18
N SER A 61 10.94 -15.87 10.69
CA SER A 61 11.50 -17.18 10.33
C SER A 61 10.61 -18.38 10.70
N CYS A 62 9.62 -18.17 11.58
CA CYS A 62 8.64 -19.18 11.97
C CYS A 62 7.41 -19.23 11.06
N ASP A 63 7.24 -18.25 10.16
CA ASP A 63 6.15 -18.21 9.21
C ASP A 63 6.64 -18.72 7.84
N PRO A 64 5.94 -19.67 7.20
CA PRO A 64 6.34 -20.17 5.89
C PRO A 64 6.15 -19.08 4.84
N ILE A 65 7.13 -18.96 3.94
CA ILE A 65 6.99 -18.19 2.71
C ILE A 65 5.95 -18.93 1.84
N PRO A 66 4.90 -18.24 1.35
CA PRO A 66 3.91 -18.88 0.50
C PRO A 66 4.54 -19.38 -0.81
N GLU A 67 4.28 -20.63 -1.20
CA GLU A 67 4.72 -21.19 -2.50
C GLU A 67 3.98 -20.54 -3.69
N LYS A 68 2.77 -20.05 -3.45
CA LYS A 68 1.94 -19.35 -4.44
C LYS A 68 1.66 -17.95 -3.93
N TYR A 69 2.38 -16.99 -4.49
CA TYR A 69 2.02 -15.58 -4.41
C TYR A 69 1.30 -15.24 -5.72
N GLU A 70 0.15 -14.57 -5.63
CA GLU A 70 -0.55 -14.03 -6.79
C GLU A 70 -0.21 -12.54 -6.84
N PRO A 71 0.82 -12.16 -7.62
CA PRO A 71 1.28 -10.79 -7.70
C PRO A 71 0.36 -9.99 -8.61
N ILE A 72 -0.89 -9.84 -8.19
CA ILE A 72 -1.88 -9.07 -8.90
C ILE A 72 -2.42 -7.94 -8.02
N ALA A 73 -2.81 -6.84 -8.67
CA ALA A 73 -3.59 -5.79 -8.07
C ALA A 73 -4.87 -5.58 -8.87
N ASP A 74 -5.99 -5.56 -8.16
CA ASP A 74 -7.27 -5.17 -8.73
C ASP A 74 -7.41 -3.64 -8.62
N VAL A 75 -7.58 -3.00 -9.76
CA VAL A 75 -7.71 -1.55 -9.88
C VAL A 75 -9.12 -1.23 -10.32
N GLU A 76 -9.80 -0.46 -9.47
CA GLU A 76 -11.13 0.06 -9.75
C GLU A 76 -11.09 1.58 -9.86
N TYR A 77 -11.64 2.13 -10.94
CA TYR A 77 -11.82 3.57 -11.06
C TYR A 77 -13.14 3.94 -11.73
N SER A 78 -13.66 5.11 -11.35
CA SER A 78 -14.88 5.66 -11.92
C SER A 78 -14.65 7.04 -12.50
N MET A 79 -15.18 7.28 -13.70
CA MET A 79 -15.14 8.57 -14.36
C MET A 79 -16.55 9.15 -14.41
N SER A 80 -16.74 10.28 -13.73
CA SER A 80 -18.01 11.02 -13.78
C SER A 80 -18.12 11.84 -15.06
N GLN A 81 -19.34 11.99 -15.59
CA GLN A 81 -19.66 12.90 -16.70
C GLN A 81 -19.01 12.54 -18.05
N ALA A 82 -18.56 11.31 -18.24
CA ALA A 82 -18.09 10.82 -19.53
C ALA A 82 -18.59 9.41 -19.83
N PHE A 83 -18.86 9.16 -21.11
CA PHE A 83 -19.00 7.82 -21.69
C PHE A 83 -17.65 7.38 -22.22
N PHE A 84 -17.13 6.25 -21.75
CA PHE A 84 -15.92 5.66 -22.32
C PHE A 84 -16.14 5.19 -23.76
N SER A 85 -17.32 4.63 -24.03
CA SER A 85 -17.69 4.03 -25.33
C SER A 85 -17.96 5.04 -26.44
N HIS A 86 -17.73 6.34 -26.21
CA HIS A 86 -18.12 7.43 -27.10
C HIS A 86 -19.62 7.44 -27.47
N CYS A 87 -20.48 6.73 -26.73
CA CYS A 87 -21.91 6.74 -26.96
C CYS A 87 -22.48 8.16 -26.74
N GLN A 88 -23.32 8.61 -27.67
CA GLN A 88 -24.00 9.89 -27.59
C GLN A 88 -25.51 9.66 -27.48
N ILE A 89 -26.15 10.33 -26.52
CA ILE A 89 -27.61 10.32 -26.38
C ILE A 89 -28.14 11.52 -27.15
N HIS A 90 -28.83 11.26 -28.25
CA HIS A 90 -29.38 12.32 -29.12
C HIS A 90 -30.78 12.77 -28.70
N SER A 91 -31.62 11.89 -28.18
CA SER A 91 -32.98 12.27 -27.76
C SER A 91 -33.53 11.37 -26.66
N VAL A 92 -34.35 11.96 -25.79
CA VAL A 92 -35.16 11.28 -24.78
C VAL A 92 -36.58 11.80 -24.91
N VAL A 93 -37.52 10.94 -25.30
CA VAL A 93 -38.90 11.30 -25.56
C VAL A 93 -39.81 10.60 -24.54
N VAL A 94 -40.72 11.36 -23.94
CA VAL A 94 -41.76 10.84 -23.05
C VAL A 94 -43.10 11.05 -23.78
N PRO A 95 -43.80 9.98 -24.18
CA PRO A 95 -45.06 10.10 -24.89
C PRO A 95 -46.20 10.54 -23.95
N ASN A 96 -47.07 11.42 -24.44
CA ASN A 96 -48.28 11.92 -23.76
C ASN A 96 -48.07 12.35 -22.29
N PRO A 97 -47.13 13.28 -21.99
CA PRO A 97 -46.97 13.76 -20.64
C PRO A 97 -48.11 14.73 -20.28
N GLU A 98 -48.78 14.53 -19.15
CA GLU A 98 -49.77 15.47 -18.60
C GLU A 98 -49.11 16.80 -18.19
N GLU A 99 -47.83 16.74 -17.78
CA GLU A 99 -46.97 17.89 -17.45
C GLU A 99 -45.58 17.69 -18.06
N THR A 100 -44.93 18.77 -18.52
CA THR A 100 -43.59 18.67 -19.15
C THR A 100 -42.56 18.14 -18.15
N PRO A 101 -41.98 16.94 -18.36
CA PRO A 101 -41.05 16.37 -17.39
C PRO A 101 -39.66 17.00 -17.52
N GLU A 102 -38.99 17.19 -16.39
CA GLU A 102 -37.57 17.53 -16.36
C GLU A 102 -36.74 16.34 -16.85
N LYS A 103 -35.77 16.60 -17.73
CA LYS A 103 -34.90 15.57 -18.33
C LYS A 103 -33.44 15.90 -18.04
N TRP A 104 -32.72 14.94 -17.47
CA TRP A 104 -31.28 15.04 -17.28
C TRP A 104 -30.61 13.72 -17.62
N ILE A 105 -29.33 13.81 -17.98
CA ILE A 105 -28.47 12.66 -18.25
C ILE A 105 -27.30 12.77 -17.28
N ARG A 106 -26.95 11.64 -16.64
CA ARG A 106 -25.75 11.54 -15.80
C ARG A 106 -24.85 10.43 -16.36
N PRO A 107 -23.89 10.77 -17.24
CA PRO A 107 -22.93 9.78 -17.71
C PRO A 107 -22.07 9.29 -16.55
N LYS A 108 -21.86 7.97 -16.50
CA LYS A 108 -21.00 7.31 -15.54
C LYS A 108 -20.27 6.18 -16.24
N SER A 109 -18.95 6.14 -16.10
CA SER A 109 -18.13 5.02 -16.55
C SER A 109 -17.43 4.40 -15.35
N GLN A 110 -17.37 3.07 -15.32
CA GLN A 110 -16.70 2.28 -14.30
C GLN A 110 -15.76 1.31 -14.99
N PHE A 111 -14.59 1.11 -14.39
CA PHE A 111 -13.54 0.26 -14.91
C PHE A 111 -12.99 -0.59 -13.79
N THR A 112 -12.79 -1.85 -14.11
CA THR A 112 -12.14 -2.83 -13.26
C THR A 112 -11.10 -3.52 -14.13
N ILE A 113 -9.84 -3.42 -13.74
CA ILE A 113 -8.74 -4.11 -14.41
C ILE A 113 -7.89 -4.81 -13.36
N THR A 114 -7.30 -5.93 -13.75
CA THR A 114 -6.30 -6.62 -12.95
C THR A 114 -4.95 -6.40 -13.62
N ILE A 115 -3.96 -5.98 -12.84
CA ILE A 115 -2.59 -5.74 -13.30
C ILE A 115 -1.62 -6.62 -12.53
N ASP A 116 -0.49 -6.95 -13.15
CA ASP A 116 0.60 -7.61 -12.46
C ASP A 116 1.36 -6.60 -11.59
N ILE A 117 1.85 -7.05 -10.43
CA ILE A 117 2.74 -6.30 -9.56
C ILE A 117 4.12 -6.92 -9.51
N GLU A 118 5.14 -6.07 -9.38
CA GLU A 118 6.49 -6.53 -9.13
C GLU A 118 6.65 -6.91 -7.66
N TYR A 119 7.25 -8.06 -7.39
CA TYR A 119 7.56 -8.50 -6.04
C TYR A 119 8.92 -9.19 -5.98
N ALA A 120 9.60 -9.07 -4.85
CA ALA A 120 10.87 -9.74 -4.60
C ALA A 120 10.98 -10.14 -3.13
N PHE A 121 11.49 -11.35 -2.88
CA PHE A 121 11.93 -11.77 -1.55
C PHE A 121 13.40 -11.41 -1.38
N LYS A 122 13.74 -10.79 -0.24
CA LYS A 122 15.12 -10.52 0.16
C LYS A 122 15.36 -11.21 1.49
N GLU A 123 16.33 -12.11 1.53
CA GLU A 123 16.83 -12.65 2.80
C GLU A 123 17.75 -11.59 3.41
N GLU A 124 17.42 -11.10 4.61
CA GLU A 124 18.36 -10.29 5.37
C GLU A 124 19.46 -11.21 5.91
N GLU A 125 20.69 -11.05 5.43
CA GLU A 125 21.85 -11.65 6.06
C GLU A 125 21.93 -11.14 7.50
N LYS A 126 21.93 -12.06 8.47
CA LYS A 126 22.26 -11.72 9.85
C LYS A 126 23.65 -11.12 9.85
N LYS A 127 23.75 -9.80 10.11
CA LYS A 127 25.02 -9.22 10.52
C LYS A 127 25.36 -9.82 11.88
N ASP A 128 26.21 -10.84 11.87
CA ASP A 128 26.85 -11.34 13.07
C ASP A 128 27.64 -10.17 13.66
N PHE A 129 27.06 -9.51 14.67
CA PHE A 129 27.84 -8.66 15.55
C PHE A 129 28.81 -9.59 16.26
N ALA A 130 30.07 -9.58 15.82
CA ALA A 130 31.14 -10.27 16.52
C ALA A 130 31.10 -9.84 18.01
N PRO A 131 31.20 -10.79 18.96
CA PRO A 131 31.21 -10.43 20.37
C PRO A 131 32.34 -9.44 20.60
N ILE A 132 31.99 -8.29 21.16
CA ILE A 132 32.95 -7.26 21.57
C ILE A 132 33.85 -7.92 22.62
N GLU A 133 35.09 -8.25 22.27
CA GLU A 133 36.12 -8.57 23.25
C GLU A 133 36.35 -7.33 24.11
N ILE A 134 35.80 -7.33 25.31
CA ILE A 134 36.09 -6.34 26.33
C ILE A 134 37.49 -6.67 26.85
N ASP A 135 38.51 -6.00 26.31
CA ASP A 135 39.87 -6.04 26.83
C ASP A 135 39.88 -5.41 28.24
N MET A 136 39.73 -6.26 29.26
CA MET A 136 39.90 -5.87 30.66
C MET A 136 41.40 -5.62 30.91
N LYS A 137 41.88 -4.43 30.52
CA LYS A 137 43.19 -3.96 31.00
C LYS A 137 43.14 -3.78 32.51
N GLU A 138 43.99 -4.53 33.19
CA GLU A 138 44.26 -4.47 34.63
C GLU A 138 44.35 -3.03 35.13
N GLN A 139 43.60 -2.73 36.20
CA GLN A 139 43.76 -1.48 36.93
C GLN A 139 45.05 -1.53 37.76
N PRO A 140 45.80 -0.42 37.87
CA PRO A 140 47.01 -0.38 38.68
C PRO A 140 46.66 -0.44 40.16
N ILE A 141 47.39 -1.30 40.88
CA ILE A 141 47.31 -1.49 42.33
C ILE A 141 47.76 -0.19 43.02
N ILE A 142 46.87 0.45 43.76
CA ILE A 142 47.19 1.57 44.64
C ILE A 142 47.87 0.96 45.89
N PRO A 143 49.09 1.38 46.28
CA PRO A 143 49.72 0.88 47.48
C PRO A 143 48.94 1.35 48.71
N SER A 144 48.65 0.41 49.60
CA SER A 144 48.13 0.67 50.94
C SER A 144 49.12 1.51 51.74
N GLU A 145 48.74 2.74 52.09
CA GLU A 145 49.41 3.47 53.15
C GLU A 145 49.11 2.80 54.49
N THR A 146 50.17 2.29 55.11
CA THR A 146 50.25 1.93 56.53
C THR A 146 50.40 3.17 57.41
N GLU A 147 49.92 3.04 58.66
CA GLU A 147 50.12 3.90 59.85
C GLU A 147 49.17 5.11 59.96
N ASN A 148 48.49 5.40 61.08
CA ASN A 148 48.60 4.99 62.50
C ASN A 148 47.22 4.88 63.15
#